data_AF-A0A0G1F5V2-F1
#
_entry.id   AF-A0A0G1F5V2-F1
#
_cell.length_a   1.000
_cell.length_b   1.000
_cell.length_c   1.000
_cell.angle_alpha   90.00
_cell.angle_beta   90.00
_cell.angle_gamma   90.00
#
_symmetry.space_group_name_H-M   'P 1'
#
loop_
_entity.id
_entity.type
_entity.pdbx_description
1 polymer ?
#
loop_
_entity_poly.entity_id
_entity_poly.type
_entity_poly.pdbx_seq_one_letter_code
_entity_poly.pdbx_strand_id
1 'polypeptide(L)'
;MTSASIILFEDDFENEEYTRSSWIVEAGDWKVLDGDYSSTVMYDGSDHWSLSKTGLSVWTDYEFHTDVKNTAGADKVILFRYKDWNNNYAVHMVGYPFSQNYVRLNKSENGVFKQLKVVPFLNTINSWYSLKVRVVGNKIEVYIDGTKYIDFDDTGSILNQGKIALYVWSGNYSGVGSITTSHFDNVLINDLSTFPSPTPLPVPLLKQTDLRWSDEIYDSATEWSSPAPPTIHRWGCAITSVAMNFLFQGVDKTPDGSEVNPNSINSWLQLEEDGYVNGGHVNWWALRRFTRLAHNLYGSPILDFRKNSSFNTKLLNAHLEKNQPDIIGVKQGGHFVVATGRSAASHFINDPRYPFTELSSYNSPNSIMNYFPTNTNLAALYLTVDPKVELFLTNQMGLKLGKDPSTMEIFVPGESNYGFVPPILDESNQPSGPGFQELAMPLPINASYSLVIWSDSLSPYKLTLIGYDRNGDPFMRTFEGIVDDGSPTLINFDYSQTDPVGVKNAVKVVTYETFRNDIRLAYSLGWINSQTTRDQLIHRVSLLEKKDTSNSDKPSQVIGDHLRDYISQLNKQNRINNRSSKLFLADLTQLGF
;
A
#
# COMPACT_ATOMS: atom_id res chain seq x y z
N MET A 1 -16.32 35.10 -8.98
CA MET A 1 -16.95 33.81 -8.66
C MET A 1 -16.42 33.42 -7.30
N THR A 2 -17.27 33.34 -6.29
CA THR A 2 -16.88 32.86 -4.95
C THR A 2 -16.49 31.39 -5.09
N SER A 3 -15.22 31.07 -4.85
CA SER A 3 -14.74 29.70 -4.73
C SER A 3 -15.65 28.97 -3.75
N ALA A 4 -16.18 27.81 -4.13
CA ALA A 4 -16.84 26.92 -3.17
C ALA A 4 -15.82 26.59 -2.08
N SER A 5 -16.22 26.75 -0.82
CA SER A 5 -15.42 26.37 0.34
C SER A 5 -15.41 24.85 0.43
N ILE A 6 -14.23 24.22 0.48
CA ILE A 6 -14.12 22.76 0.66
C ILE A 6 -14.22 22.49 2.17
N ILE A 7 -15.19 21.67 2.57
CA ILE A 7 -15.34 21.25 3.97
C ILE A 7 -14.42 20.06 4.23
N LEU A 8 -13.45 20.23 5.13
CA LEU A 8 -12.54 19.16 5.58
C LEU A 8 -13.18 18.27 6.64
N PHE A 9 -14.04 18.85 7.48
CA PHE A 9 -14.73 18.19 8.57
C PHE A 9 -15.88 19.07 9.07
N GLU A 10 -16.98 18.45 9.46
CA GLU A 10 -18.06 19.11 10.19
C GLU A 10 -18.69 18.15 11.19
N ASP A 11 -19.18 18.70 12.30
CA ASP A 11 -19.97 18.00 13.32
C ASP A 11 -20.83 19.04 14.07
N ASP A 12 -22.15 18.91 13.92
CA ASP A 12 -23.16 19.68 14.68
C ASP A 12 -23.58 18.94 15.96
N PHE A 13 -23.00 17.77 16.23
CA PHE A 13 -23.25 16.93 17.40
C PHE A 13 -24.70 16.45 17.58
N GLU A 14 -25.56 16.61 16.57
CA GLU A 14 -26.94 16.07 16.58
C GLU A 14 -26.94 14.55 16.34
N ASN A 15 -25.81 13.98 15.91
CA ASN A 15 -25.61 12.55 15.71
C ASN A 15 -24.47 12.01 16.61
N GLU A 16 -24.84 11.54 17.80
CA GLU A 16 -23.88 11.02 18.79
C GLU A 16 -23.01 9.86 18.26
N GLU A 17 -23.53 9.00 17.38
CA GLU A 17 -22.76 7.89 16.80
C GLU A 17 -21.66 8.41 15.86
N TYR A 18 -21.99 9.40 15.04
CA TYR A 18 -21.03 10.08 14.18
C TYR A 18 -19.97 10.80 15.02
N THR A 19 -20.36 11.52 16.07
CA THR A 19 -19.42 12.17 16.99
C THR A 19 -18.47 11.16 17.64
N ARG A 20 -19.00 10.04 18.15
CA ARG A 20 -18.20 8.99 18.82
C ARG A 20 -17.17 8.34 17.89
N SER A 21 -17.48 8.22 16.60
CA SER A 21 -16.56 7.64 15.61
C SER A 21 -15.57 8.65 15.04
N SER A 22 -15.94 9.93 15.02
CA SER A 22 -15.16 11.01 14.40
C SER A 22 -14.19 11.69 15.38
N TRP A 23 -14.45 11.64 16.69
CA TRP A 23 -13.63 12.27 17.72
C TRP A 23 -12.85 11.25 18.54
N ILE A 24 -11.59 11.56 18.84
CA ILE A 24 -10.73 10.77 19.70
C ILE A 24 -10.57 11.51 21.03
N VAL A 25 -11.13 10.96 22.09
CA VAL A 25 -10.91 11.45 23.45
C VAL A 25 -9.50 11.08 23.90
N GLU A 26 -8.65 12.08 24.10
CA GLU A 26 -7.29 11.91 24.60
C GLU A 26 -7.25 11.97 26.13
N ALA A 27 -8.09 12.81 26.74
CA ALA A 27 -8.23 12.93 28.17
C ALA A 27 -9.62 13.42 28.59
N GLY A 28 -10.02 13.04 29.80
CA GLY A 28 -11.28 13.42 30.43
C GLY A 28 -12.50 12.71 29.86
N ASP A 29 -13.66 13.03 30.42
CA ASP A 29 -14.94 12.46 30.00
C ASP A 29 -15.68 13.45 29.10
N TRP A 30 -15.98 13.02 27.87
CA TRP A 30 -16.69 13.81 26.87
C TRP A 30 -18.02 13.16 26.51
N LYS A 31 -19.08 13.96 26.40
CA LYS A 31 -20.44 13.49 26.11
C LYS A 31 -21.17 14.47 25.20
N VAL A 32 -22.01 13.95 24.32
CA VAL A 32 -23.03 14.76 23.65
C VAL A 32 -24.21 14.88 24.62
N LEU A 33 -24.64 16.10 24.93
CA LEU A 33 -25.77 16.41 25.79
C LEU A 33 -26.63 17.45 25.09
N ASP A 34 -27.92 17.15 24.86
CA ASP A 34 -28.87 18.09 24.25
C ASP A 34 -28.37 18.76 22.94
N GLY A 35 -27.60 18.02 22.12
CA GLY A 35 -27.04 18.50 20.86
C GLY A 35 -25.69 19.24 20.97
N ASP A 36 -25.11 19.42 22.16
CA ASP A 36 -23.77 19.99 22.33
C ASP A 36 -22.74 18.96 22.86
N TYR A 37 -21.47 19.08 22.43
CA TYR A 37 -20.39 18.22 22.88
C TYR A 37 -19.65 18.85 24.05
N SER A 38 -19.67 18.18 25.20
CA SER A 38 -19.30 18.79 26.47
C SER A 38 -18.37 17.94 27.32
N SER A 39 -17.59 18.61 28.16
CA SER A 39 -16.76 17.99 29.19
C SER A 39 -16.68 18.87 30.44
N THR A 40 -16.49 18.22 31.59
CA THR A 40 -16.33 18.87 32.89
C THR A 40 -15.07 18.39 33.57
N VAL A 41 -14.30 19.34 34.12
CA VAL A 41 -13.10 19.07 34.92
C VAL A 41 -13.19 19.82 36.24
N MET A 42 -12.60 19.25 37.29
CA MET A 42 -12.57 19.82 38.63
C MET A 42 -11.12 20.03 39.06
N TYR A 43 -10.81 21.19 39.62
CA TYR A 43 -9.54 21.44 40.29
C TYR A 43 -9.59 20.86 41.71
N ASP A 44 -8.82 19.82 41.99
CA ASP A 44 -8.78 19.14 43.30
C ASP A 44 -7.55 19.48 44.15
N GLY A 45 -6.76 20.48 43.72
CA GLY A 45 -5.42 20.78 44.23
C GLY A 45 -4.32 20.45 43.23
N SER A 46 -4.68 19.84 42.10
CA SER A 46 -3.83 19.67 40.91
C SER A 46 -4.57 20.12 39.64
N ASP A 47 -3.81 20.51 38.62
CA ASP A 47 -4.37 20.94 37.33
C ASP A 47 -4.93 19.72 36.57
N HIS A 48 -6.21 19.80 36.20
CA HIS A 48 -6.88 18.79 35.40
C HIS A 48 -7.32 19.36 34.05
N TRP A 49 -7.38 18.47 33.06
CA TRP A 49 -7.79 18.83 31.72
C TRP A 49 -8.49 17.69 30.99
N SER A 50 -9.35 18.09 30.06
CA SER A 50 -10.00 17.20 29.10
C SER A 50 -9.63 17.65 27.69
N LEU A 51 -9.40 16.71 26.78
CA LEU A 51 -9.11 16.99 25.39
C LEU A 51 -9.76 15.95 24.49
N SER A 52 -10.46 16.41 23.47
CA SER A 52 -10.97 15.58 22.39
C SER A 52 -10.50 16.16 21.06
N LYS A 53 -9.95 15.32 20.19
CA LYS A 53 -9.30 15.73 18.94
C LYS A 53 -9.89 15.03 17.73
N THR A 54 -9.85 15.70 16.58
CA THR A 54 -10.26 15.12 15.29
C THR A 54 -9.42 15.67 14.14
N GLY A 55 -9.71 15.26 12.91
CA GLY A 55 -9.01 15.69 11.71
C GLY A 55 -7.69 14.96 11.46
N LEU A 56 -6.92 15.45 10.48
CA LEU A 56 -5.67 14.81 10.05
C LEU A 56 -4.45 15.65 10.44
N SER A 57 -3.34 14.98 10.79
CA SER A 57 -2.08 15.64 11.17
C SER A 57 -1.39 16.42 10.03
N VAL A 58 -1.93 16.31 8.81
CA VAL A 58 -1.38 16.93 7.58
C VAL A 58 -2.11 18.21 7.20
N TRP A 59 -3.18 18.60 7.89
CA TRP A 59 -3.88 19.86 7.60
C TRP A 59 -2.97 21.04 7.89
N THR A 60 -2.73 21.88 6.88
CA THR A 60 -1.83 23.04 6.96
C THR A 60 -2.61 24.33 7.16
N ASP A 61 -3.45 24.66 6.18
CA ASP A 61 -4.14 25.93 6.07
C ASP A 61 -5.65 25.69 6.06
N TYR A 62 -6.35 26.22 7.05
CA TYR A 62 -7.78 25.97 7.21
C TYR A 62 -8.45 27.05 8.05
N GLU A 63 -9.77 27.11 7.94
CA GLU A 63 -10.63 27.83 8.86
C GLU A 63 -11.24 26.82 9.83
N PHE A 64 -11.07 27.03 11.13
CA PHE A 64 -11.72 26.26 12.18
C PHE A 64 -12.77 27.15 12.85
N HIS A 65 -14.04 26.82 12.63
CA HIS A 65 -15.18 27.42 13.31
C HIS A 65 -15.79 26.43 14.31
N THR A 66 -16.19 26.93 15.48
CA THR A 66 -17.05 26.25 16.45
C THR A 66 -17.77 27.29 17.29
N ASP A 67 -18.96 26.96 17.78
CA ASP A 67 -19.61 27.71 18.83
C ASP A 67 -19.18 27.15 20.19
N VAL A 68 -18.91 28.02 21.16
CA VAL A 68 -18.40 27.61 22.48
C VAL A 68 -19.07 28.36 23.63
N LYS A 69 -19.43 27.63 24.69
CA LYS A 69 -20.07 28.14 25.92
C LYS A 69 -19.47 27.47 27.15
N ASN A 70 -19.23 28.23 28.21
CA ASN A 70 -18.94 27.67 29.53
C ASN A 70 -20.16 27.86 30.42
N THR A 71 -20.62 26.81 31.09
CA THR A 71 -21.64 26.92 32.15
C THR A 71 -21.02 27.09 33.53
N ALA A 72 -19.74 26.73 33.66
CA ALA A 72 -18.92 26.99 34.85
C ALA A 72 -17.45 27.18 34.46
N GLY A 73 -16.72 27.95 35.27
CA GLY A 73 -15.27 28.07 35.21
C GLY A 73 -14.67 28.95 34.11
N ALA A 74 -13.35 28.84 33.98
CA ALA A 74 -12.44 29.96 33.73
C ALA A 74 -12.23 30.38 32.27
N ASP A 75 -11.97 29.41 31.40
CA ASP A 75 -11.35 29.64 30.09
C ASP A 75 -12.10 28.82 29.03
N LYS A 76 -12.36 29.42 27.86
CA LYS A 76 -12.85 28.68 26.69
C LYS A 76 -11.68 28.49 25.75
N VAL A 77 -11.36 27.24 25.42
CA VAL A 77 -10.11 26.93 24.74
C VAL A 77 -10.32 25.99 23.58
N ILE A 78 -9.67 26.32 22.47
CA ILE A 78 -9.53 25.43 21.31
C ILE A 78 -8.06 25.36 20.90
N LEU A 79 -7.64 24.21 20.40
CA LEU A 79 -6.29 23.97 19.89
C LEU A 79 -6.35 23.73 18.38
N PHE A 80 -5.35 24.22 17.69
CA PHE A 80 -5.21 24.08 16.24
C PHE A 80 -3.75 23.86 15.86
N ARG A 81 -3.54 23.26 14.69
CA ARG A 81 -2.29 22.61 14.28
C ARG A 81 -1.75 21.71 15.40
N TYR A 82 -2.67 20.97 16.03
CA TYR A 82 -2.39 20.07 17.13
C TYR A 82 -1.68 18.82 16.61
N LYS A 83 -0.42 18.64 17.00
CA LYS A 83 0.32 17.39 16.77
C LYS A 83 0.29 16.53 18.02
N ASP A 84 0.62 17.15 19.14
CA ASP A 84 0.63 16.60 20.49
C ASP A 84 0.62 17.75 21.52
N TRP A 85 0.56 17.42 22.81
CA TRP A 85 0.57 18.40 23.90
C TRP A 85 1.78 19.35 23.86
N ASN A 86 2.92 18.87 23.36
CA ASN A 86 4.15 19.63 23.29
C ASN A 86 4.24 20.52 22.05
N ASN A 87 3.33 20.35 21.08
CA ASN A 87 3.36 21.00 19.76
C ASN A 87 1.94 21.37 19.29
N ASN A 88 1.50 22.59 19.61
CA ASN A 88 0.20 23.13 19.20
C ASN A 88 0.14 24.67 19.30
N TYR A 89 -0.85 25.25 18.63
CA TYR A 89 -1.34 26.58 18.99
C TYR A 89 -2.66 26.46 19.75
N ALA A 90 -2.93 27.43 20.62
CA ALA A 90 -4.17 27.49 21.40
C ALA A 90 -4.73 28.91 21.45
N VAL A 91 -6.05 29.03 21.25
CA VAL A 91 -6.80 30.24 21.57
C VAL A 91 -7.45 30.04 22.93
N HIS A 92 -7.21 30.98 23.84
CA HIS A 92 -7.82 31.01 25.16
C HIS A 92 -8.67 32.27 25.28
N MET A 93 -9.96 32.12 25.57
CA MET A 93 -10.84 33.20 25.99
C MET A 93 -10.93 33.17 27.50
N VAL A 94 -10.11 33.99 28.16
CA VAL A 94 -9.98 34.03 29.62
C VAL A 94 -11.04 34.97 30.17
N GLY A 95 -11.80 34.48 31.15
CA GLY A 95 -12.82 35.27 31.84
C GLY A 95 -13.04 34.81 33.27
N TYR A 96 -14.29 34.94 33.74
CA TYR A 96 -14.65 34.63 35.12
C TYR A 96 -14.18 33.23 35.54
N PRO A 97 -13.59 33.06 36.74
CA PRO A 97 -13.45 34.08 37.78
C PRO A 97 -12.09 34.75 37.85
N PHE A 98 -11.29 34.66 36.79
CA PHE A 98 -10.14 35.56 36.70
C PHE A 98 -10.64 37.01 36.61
N SER A 99 -9.96 37.92 37.29
CA SER A 99 -10.22 39.37 37.19
C SER A 99 -9.83 39.97 35.84
N GLN A 100 -9.37 39.13 34.91
CA GLN A 100 -8.83 39.52 33.62
C GLN A 100 -9.74 38.97 32.52
N ASN A 101 -10.08 39.84 31.57
CA ASN A 101 -10.97 39.56 30.45
C ASN A 101 -10.22 39.83 29.15
N TYR A 102 -9.75 38.77 28.51
CA TYR A 102 -9.00 38.85 27.25
C TYR A 102 -9.11 37.56 26.44
N VAL A 103 -8.82 37.69 25.14
CA VAL A 103 -8.46 36.57 24.30
C VAL A 103 -6.93 36.56 24.12
N ARG A 104 -6.31 35.39 24.24
CA ARG A 104 -4.88 35.21 23.97
C ARG A 104 -4.63 34.08 23.00
N LEU A 105 -3.59 34.26 22.18
CA LEU A 105 -3.01 33.24 21.32
C LEU A 105 -1.72 32.74 21.98
N ASN A 106 -1.64 31.44 22.19
CA ASN A 106 -0.50 30.75 22.74
C ASN A 106 0.06 29.73 21.75
N LYS A 107 1.30 29.32 21.99
CA LYS A 107 1.99 28.27 21.27
C LYS A 107 2.79 27.41 22.24
N SER A 108 2.70 26.10 22.09
CA SER A 108 3.62 25.13 22.69
C SER A 108 4.48 24.54 21.58
N GLU A 109 5.80 24.64 21.69
CA GLU A 109 6.75 24.10 20.71
C GLU A 109 7.84 23.32 21.44
N ASN A 110 7.97 22.02 21.16
CA ASN A 110 8.87 21.11 21.87
C ASN A 110 8.69 21.18 23.41
N GLY A 111 7.45 21.36 23.87
CA GLY A 111 7.09 21.46 25.28
C GLY A 111 7.34 22.84 25.89
N VAL A 112 7.84 23.81 25.12
CA VAL A 112 8.06 25.19 25.57
C VAL A 112 6.82 26.03 25.28
N PHE A 113 6.19 26.54 26.32
CA PHE A 113 5.03 27.43 26.22
C PHE A 113 5.44 28.88 25.92
N LYS A 114 4.73 29.52 24.99
CA LYS A 114 4.91 30.92 24.60
C LYS A 114 3.56 31.60 24.36
N GLN A 115 3.35 32.73 25.03
CA GLN A 115 2.23 33.63 24.73
C GLN A 115 2.62 34.53 23.54
N LEU A 116 1.82 34.51 22.48
CA LEU A 116 2.09 35.22 21.23
C LEU A 116 1.37 36.57 21.15
N LYS A 117 0.08 36.60 21.53
CA LYS A 117 -0.75 37.81 21.47
C LYS A 117 -1.81 37.79 22.56
N VAL A 118 -2.14 38.96 23.12
CA VAL A 118 -3.24 39.17 24.07
C VAL A 118 -4.03 40.41 23.63
N VAL A 119 -5.35 40.32 23.65
CA VAL A 119 -6.26 41.41 23.28
C VAL A 119 -7.44 41.45 24.26
N PRO A 120 -7.82 42.63 24.80
CA PRO A 120 -8.97 42.75 25.71
C PRO A 120 -10.25 42.20 25.07
N PHE A 121 -11.00 41.40 25.83
CA PHE A 121 -12.26 40.79 25.40
C PHE A 121 -13.07 40.37 26.62
N LEU A 122 -14.33 40.80 26.71
CA LEU A 122 -15.22 40.44 27.83
C LEU A 122 -15.79 39.03 27.61
N ASN A 123 -15.26 38.05 28.36
CA ASN A 123 -15.70 36.66 28.30
C ASN A 123 -16.66 36.34 29.45
N THR A 124 -17.92 36.03 29.12
CA THR A 124 -18.95 35.68 30.09
C THR A 124 -19.28 34.18 30.09
N ILE A 125 -19.67 33.67 31.26
CA ILE A 125 -20.26 32.33 31.38
C ILE A 125 -21.73 32.38 30.93
N ASN A 126 -22.30 31.23 30.57
CA ASN A 126 -23.67 31.08 30.08
C ASN A 126 -23.98 31.90 28.81
N SER A 127 -22.95 32.21 28.02
CA SER A 127 -23.07 32.85 26.72
C SER A 127 -22.36 31.98 25.68
N TRP A 128 -23.06 31.69 24.58
CA TRP A 128 -22.47 31.11 23.38
C TRP A 128 -21.69 32.18 22.63
N TYR A 129 -20.52 31.81 22.14
CA TYR A 129 -19.70 32.62 21.26
C TYR A 129 -19.39 31.83 20.01
N SER A 130 -19.50 32.48 18.85
CA SER A 130 -19.05 31.91 17.58
C SER A 130 -17.55 32.18 17.41
N LEU A 131 -16.73 31.17 17.67
CA LEU A 131 -15.28 31.26 17.65
C LEU A 131 -14.73 30.72 16.34
N LYS A 132 -13.91 31.52 15.65
CA LYS A 132 -13.32 31.16 14.37
C LYS A 132 -11.84 31.48 14.31
N VAL A 133 -11.03 30.49 13.93
CA VAL A 133 -9.59 30.64 13.68
C VAL A 133 -9.34 30.41 12.20
N ARG A 134 -8.76 31.42 11.53
CA ARG A 134 -8.25 31.29 10.17
C ARG A 134 -6.73 31.20 10.24
N VAL A 135 -6.18 30.08 9.80
CA VAL A 135 -4.73 29.84 9.79
C VAL A 135 -4.27 29.54 8.36
N VAL A 136 -3.36 30.36 7.83
CA VAL A 136 -2.82 30.23 6.46
C VAL A 136 -1.33 30.55 6.47
N GLY A 137 -0.48 29.58 6.11
CA GLY A 137 0.97 29.72 6.21
C GLY A 137 1.40 30.04 7.63
N ASN A 138 1.99 31.21 7.85
CA ASN A 138 2.37 31.72 9.16
C ASN A 138 1.37 32.74 9.76
N LYS A 139 0.28 33.03 9.04
CA LYS A 139 -0.76 33.97 9.45
C LYS A 139 -1.82 33.28 10.29
N ILE A 140 -2.16 33.88 11.43
CA ILE A 140 -3.22 33.44 12.34
C ILE A 140 -4.15 34.60 12.60
N GLU A 141 -5.43 34.42 12.28
CA GLU A 141 -6.50 35.36 12.58
C GLU A 141 -7.54 34.69 13.48
N VAL A 142 -8.00 35.39 14.52
CA VAL A 142 -9.04 34.90 15.45
C VAL A 142 -10.21 35.86 15.46
N TYR A 143 -11.40 35.33 15.24
CA TYR A 143 -12.66 36.05 15.22
C TYR A 143 -13.58 35.50 16.32
N ILE A 144 -14.28 36.40 16.99
CA ILE A 144 -15.33 36.06 17.95
C ILE A 144 -16.58 36.84 17.53
N ASP A 145 -17.69 36.15 17.32
CA ASP A 145 -18.96 36.69 16.83
C ASP A 145 -18.78 37.53 15.55
N GLY A 146 -17.97 37.01 14.62
CA GLY A 146 -17.64 37.66 13.35
C GLY A 146 -16.65 38.82 13.44
N THR A 147 -16.30 39.30 14.65
CA THR A 147 -15.35 40.40 14.85
C THR A 147 -13.92 39.87 14.98
N LYS A 148 -12.96 40.40 14.21
CA LYS A 148 -11.54 40.01 14.30
C LYS A 148 -10.88 40.62 15.54
N TYR A 149 -10.38 39.78 16.44
CA TYR A 149 -9.65 40.21 17.65
C TYR A 149 -8.14 40.00 17.54
N ILE A 150 -7.69 38.91 16.92
CA ILE A 150 -6.27 38.63 16.74
C ILE A 150 -5.98 38.58 15.25
N ASP A 151 -4.87 39.22 14.88
CA ASP A 151 -4.26 39.24 13.56
C ASP A 151 -2.75 39.17 13.81
N PHE A 152 -2.15 37.99 13.60
CA PHE A 152 -0.79 37.68 14.03
C PHE A 152 0.00 36.94 12.96
N ASP A 153 1.24 37.36 12.75
CA ASP A 153 2.21 36.68 11.90
C ASP A 153 3.24 35.98 12.79
N ASP A 154 3.25 34.64 12.82
CA ASP A 154 4.29 33.90 13.53
C ASP A 154 5.59 33.94 12.71
N THR A 155 6.51 34.79 13.15
CA THR A 155 7.83 34.96 12.51
C THR A 155 8.89 34.01 13.05
N GLY A 156 8.54 33.16 14.03
CA GLY A 156 9.42 32.12 14.57
C GLY A 156 9.38 30.82 13.75
N SER A 157 9.87 29.73 14.34
CA SER A 157 9.73 28.37 13.80
C SER A 157 8.25 27.99 13.77
N ILE A 158 7.59 27.92 12.62
CA ILE A 158 6.14 27.70 12.58
C ILE A 158 5.76 26.24 12.87
N LEU A 159 4.67 26.02 13.61
CA LEU A 159 3.97 24.74 13.52
C LEU A 159 3.09 24.85 12.29
N ASN A 160 3.43 24.14 11.22
CA ASN A 160 2.82 24.35 9.91
C ASN A 160 1.65 23.40 9.60
N GLN A 161 1.44 22.36 10.39
CA GLN A 161 0.39 21.38 10.17
C GLN A 161 -0.11 20.76 11.47
N GLY A 162 -1.35 20.26 11.48
CA GLY A 162 -1.86 19.43 12.57
C GLY A 162 -3.38 19.39 12.64
N LYS A 163 -3.87 18.59 13.59
CA LYS A 163 -5.29 18.40 13.91
C LYS A 163 -5.92 19.63 14.55
N ILE A 164 -7.21 19.55 14.83
CA ILE A 164 -7.89 20.44 15.78
C ILE A 164 -8.23 19.66 17.05
N ALA A 165 -8.36 20.37 18.17
CA ALA A 165 -8.85 19.78 19.40
C ALA A 165 -9.69 20.77 20.21
N LEU A 166 -10.69 20.22 20.90
CA LEU A 166 -11.49 20.89 21.90
C LEU A 166 -10.87 20.59 23.26
N TYR A 167 -10.80 21.61 24.12
CA TYR A 167 -10.04 21.51 25.37
C TYR A 167 -10.76 22.20 26.51
N VAL A 168 -10.79 21.53 27.65
CA VAL A 168 -11.34 22.06 28.91
C VAL A 168 -10.25 22.00 29.96
N TRP A 169 -10.04 23.12 30.65
CA TRP A 169 -9.04 23.24 31.70
C TRP A 169 -9.67 23.67 33.01
N SER A 170 -9.28 23.02 34.10
CA SER A 170 -9.83 23.32 35.42
C SER A 170 -9.47 24.73 35.88
N GLY A 171 -8.30 25.23 35.48
CA GLY A 171 -7.74 26.46 36.03
C GLY A 171 -7.43 26.35 37.53
N ASN A 172 -6.66 27.31 38.04
CA ASN A 172 -6.36 27.43 39.47
C ASN A 172 -6.85 28.79 39.98
N TYR A 173 -8.16 28.99 40.02
CA TYR A 173 -8.75 30.33 40.16
C TYR A 173 -9.54 30.56 41.46
N SER A 174 -10.08 29.53 42.11
CA SER A 174 -10.89 29.70 43.34
C SER A 174 -10.71 28.61 44.40
N GLY A 175 -9.61 27.85 44.32
CA GLY A 175 -9.29 26.79 45.28
C GLY A 175 -9.91 25.43 44.94
N VAL A 176 -9.56 24.43 45.76
CA VAL A 176 -9.99 23.02 45.62
C VAL A 176 -11.52 22.92 45.53
N GLY A 177 -12.02 22.18 44.54
CA GLY A 177 -13.44 21.97 44.26
C GLY A 177 -14.02 22.85 43.14
N SER A 178 -13.22 23.72 42.52
CA SER A 178 -13.68 24.57 41.40
C SER A 178 -13.90 23.73 40.14
N ILE A 179 -15.01 23.94 39.43
CA ILE A 179 -15.36 23.20 38.20
C ILE A 179 -15.33 24.10 36.97
N THR A 180 -14.80 23.57 35.87
CA THR A 180 -14.99 24.14 34.52
C THR A 180 -15.81 23.17 33.70
N THR A 181 -16.88 23.68 33.09
CA THR A 181 -17.71 22.93 32.16
C THR A 181 -17.84 23.72 30.87
N SER A 182 -17.33 23.15 29.79
CA SER A 182 -17.39 23.72 28.44
C SER A 182 -18.27 22.86 27.53
N HIS A 183 -18.99 23.54 26.66
CA HIS A 183 -19.88 22.99 25.65
C HIS A 183 -19.45 23.56 24.30
N PHE A 184 -19.42 22.71 23.28
CA PHE A 184 -19.04 23.04 21.93
C PHE A 184 -20.15 22.60 20.98
N ASP A 185 -20.37 23.41 19.95
CA ASP A 185 -21.37 23.15 18.92
C ASP A 185 -20.87 23.61 17.54
N ASN A 186 -21.52 23.17 16.46
CA ASN A 186 -21.32 23.59 15.08
C ASN A 186 -19.84 23.64 14.66
N VAL A 187 -19.10 22.54 14.88
CA VAL A 187 -17.71 22.46 14.43
C VAL A 187 -17.70 22.37 12.90
N LEU A 188 -17.02 23.31 12.25
CA LEU A 188 -16.84 23.34 10.81
C LEU A 188 -15.40 23.69 10.47
N ILE A 189 -14.75 22.82 9.68
CA ILE A 189 -13.39 23.03 9.18
C ILE A 189 -13.44 23.23 7.66
N ASN A 190 -13.06 24.41 7.19
CA ASN A 190 -12.93 24.70 5.77
C ASN A 190 -11.46 24.66 5.33
N ASP A 191 -11.16 24.00 4.22
CA ASP A 191 -9.83 24.02 3.60
C ASP A 191 -9.53 25.43 3.08
N LEU A 192 -8.43 26.01 3.55
CA LEU A 192 -7.91 27.29 3.05
C LEU A 192 -6.55 27.12 2.38
N SER A 193 -6.07 25.88 2.21
CA SER A 193 -4.83 25.64 1.50
C SER A 193 -4.94 26.19 0.09
N THR A 194 -4.22 27.28 -0.13
CA THR A 194 -3.90 27.72 -1.49
C THR A 194 -2.83 26.76 -1.97
N PHE A 195 -3.24 25.58 -2.42
CA PHE A 195 -2.50 25.00 -3.52
C PHE A 195 -2.57 26.05 -4.64
N PRO A 196 -1.50 26.27 -5.44
CA PRO A 196 -1.80 26.72 -6.79
C PRO A 196 -2.89 25.77 -7.27
N SER A 197 -4.06 26.26 -7.67
CA SER A 197 -5.05 25.42 -8.34
C SER A 197 -4.25 24.60 -9.33
N PRO A 198 -4.05 23.28 -9.12
CA PRO A 198 -2.91 22.67 -9.74
C PRO A 198 -3.37 22.52 -11.16
N THR A 199 -2.77 23.32 -12.04
CA THR A 199 -2.69 22.91 -13.43
C THR A 199 -2.22 21.47 -13.35
N PRO A 200 -3.04 20.49 -13.79
CA PRO A 200 -2.63 19.10 -13.72
C PRO A 200 -1.21 19.00 -14.26
N LEU A 201 -0.38 18.17 -13.64
CA LEU A 201 0.92 17.83 -14.19
C LEU A 201 0.71 17.55 -15.68
N PRO A 202 1.55 18.10 -16.58
CA PRO A 202 1.38 17.97 -18.03
C PRO A 202 1.73 16.55 -18.51
N VAL A 203 1.16 15.54 -17.87
CA VAL A 203 1.23 14.14 -18.26
C VAL A 203 0.49 14.01 -19.58
N PRO A 204 1.14 13.49 -20.65
CA PRO A 204 0.47 13.32 -21.92
C PRO A 204 -0.67 12.31 -21.78
N LEU A 205 -1.81 12.59 -22.41
CA LEU A 205 -2.93 11.65 -22.48
C LEU A 205 -2.71 10.72 -23.68
N LEU A 206 -2.56 9.43 -23.41
CA LEU A 206 -2.58 8.37 -24.41
C LEU A 206 -3.83 7.51 -24.20
N LYS A 207 -4.43 7.05 -25.30
CA LYS A 207 -5.59 6.16 -25.26
C LYS A 207 -5.20 4.78 -25.75
N GLN A 208 -5.58 3.73 -25.03
CA GLN A 208 -5.38 2.35 -25.47
C GLN A 208 -6.20 2.03 -26.75
N THR A 209 -7.21 2.86 -27.05
CA THR A 209 -8.08 2.76 -28.23
C THR A 209 -7.59 3.55 -29.44
N ASP A 210 -6.38 4.13 -29.39
CA ASP A 210 -5.80 4.85 -30.53
C ASP A 210 -5.48 3.87 -31.67
N LEU A 211 -5.89 4.23 -32.90
CA LEU A 211 -5.78 3.36 -34.08
C LEU A 211 -4.34 2.99 -34.45
N ARG A 212 -3.33 3.70 -33.92
CA ARG A 212 -1.91 3.37 -34.14
C ARG A 212 -1.47 2.07 -33.47
N TRP A 213 -2.18 1.62 -32.44
CA TRP A 213 -1.81 0.42 -31.67
C TRP A 213 -2.99 -0.39 -31.15
N SER A 214 -4.23 0.07 -31.30
CA SER A 214 -5.42 -0.57 -30.72
C SER A 214 -5.58 -2.03 -31.13
N ASP A 215 -5.13 -2.38 -32.33
CA ASP A 215 -5.34 -3.70 -32.95
C ASP A 215 -4.16 -4.65 -32.73
N GLU A 216 -3.07 -4.17 -32.11
CA GLU A 216 -1.91 -4.97 -31.76
C GLU A 216 -2.26 -5.96 -30.64
N ILE A 217 -1.64 -7.16 -30.68
CA ILE A 217 -1.87 -8.21 -29.69
C ILE A 217 -1.25 -7.80 -28.35
N TYR A 218 -2.07 -7.81 -27.30
CA TYR A 218 -1.63 -7.59 -25.93
C TYR A 218 -1.01 -8.86 -25.36
N ASP A 219 0.22 -8.79 -24.84
CA ASP A 219 0.88 -9.96 -24.20
C ASP A 219 0.77 -11.24 -25.08
N SER A 220 0.45 -12.40 -24.50
CA SER A 220 0.09 -13.66 -25.12
C SER A 220 -1.43 -13.86 -25.13
N ALA A 221 -2.23 -12.78 -25.14
CA ALA A 221 -3.69 -12.83 -24.98
C ALA A 221 -4.42 -13.74 -25.98
N THR A 222 -3.80 -14.06 -27.12
CA THR A 222 -4.27 -15.11 -28.03
C THR A 222 -4.49 -16.47 -27.35
N GLU A 223 -3.76 -16.77 -26.28
CA GLU A 223 -3.81 -18.02 -25.53
C GLU A 223 -4.95 -18.07 -24.49
N TRP A 224 -5.38 -16.91 -23.98
CA TRP A 224 -6.26 -16.85 -22.80
C TRP A 224 -7.51 -15.96 -22.96
N SER A 225 -7.60 -15.10 -23.99
CA SER A 225 -8.75 -14.18 -24.18
C SER A 225 -9.80 -14.65 -25.20
N SER A 226 -9.61 -15.85 -25.79
CA SER A 226 -10.49 -16.43 -26.81
C SER A 226 -11.90 -16.69 -26.28
N PRO A 227 -12.97 -16.44 -27.08
CA PRO A 227 -12.99 -16.11 -28.52
C PRO A 227 -12.93 -14.61 -28.86
N ALA A 228 -12.82 -13.73 -27.86
CA ALA A 228 -12.87 -12.30 -28.07
C ALA A 228 -11.46 -11.71 -28.39
N PRO A 229 -11.38 -10.54 -29.05
CA PRO A 229 -10.11 -9.99 -29.54
C PRO A 229 -9.05 -9.85 -28.43
N PRO A 230 -7.79 -10.27 -28.68
CA PRO A 230 -6.68 -10.26 -27.72
C PRO A 230 -5.87 -8.96 -27.76
N THR A 231 -6.50 -7.79 -27.96
CA THR A 231 -5.77 -6.59 -28.39
C THR A 231 -5.51 -5.57 -27.28
N ILE A 232 -4.57 -4.65 -27.53
CA ILE A 232 -4.28 -3.50 -26.65
C ILE A 232 -5.54 -2.66 -26.40
N HIS A 233 -6.44 -2.52 -27.39
CA HIS A 233 -7.73 -1.84 -27.21
C HIS A 233 -8.47 -2.34 -25.97
N ARG A 234 -8.46 -3.65 -25.73
CA ARG A 234 -9.25 -4.33 -24.71
C ARG A 234 -8.50 -4.44 -23.38
N TRP A 235 -7.21 -4.79 -23.42
CA TRP A 235 -6.44 -5.15 -22.23
C TRP A 235 -5.33 -4.15 -21.85
N GLY A 236 -5.05 -3.15 -22.70
CA GLY A 236 -3.84 -2.32 -22.63
C GLY A 236 -3.84 -1.17 -21.63
N CYS A 237 -4.73 -1.14 -20.63
CA CYS A 237 -4.84 0.00 -19.70
C CYS A 237 -3.55 0.21 -18.87
N ALA A 238 -2.92 -0.88 -18.43
CA ALA A 238 -1.68 -0.85 -17.66
C ALA A 238 -0.51 -0.27 -18.48
N ILE A 239 -0.18 -0.88 -19.63
CA ILE A 239 0.91 -0.42 -20.51
C ILE A 239 0.68 1.01 -21.03
N THR A 240 -0.57 1.42 -21.25
CA THR A 240 -0.89 2.79 -21.65
C THR A 240 -0.64 3.77 -20.52
N SER A 241 -0.98 3.39 -19.28
CA SER A 241 -0.69 4.21 -18.09
C SER A 241 0.81 4.33 -17.81
N VAL A 242 1.57 3.25 -18.03
CA VAL A 242 3.05 3.27 -17.99
C VAL A 242 3.60 4.24 -19.03
N ALA A 243 3.14 4.15 -20.28
CA ALA A 243 3.60 5.04 -21.36
C ALA A 243 3.40 6.52 -21.00
N MET A 244 2.21 6.88 -20.48
CA MET A 244 1.92 8.25 -20.03
C MET A 244 2.87 8.70 -18.91
N ASN A 245 3.12 7.82 -17.93
CA ASN A 245 4.02 8.09 -16.81
C ASN A 245 5.48 8.29 -17.30
N PHE A 246 5.97 7.39 -18.15
CA PHE A 246 7.33 7.41 -18.67
C PHE A 246 7.60 8.67 -19.49
N LEU A 247 6.68 9.04 -20.38
CA LEU A 247 6.80 10.27 -21.16
C LEU A 247 6.86 11.52 -20.28
N PHE A 248 6.04 11.57 -19.21
CA PHE A 248 6.09 12.66 -18.24
C PHE A 248 7.45 12.73 -17.51
N GLN A 249 8.01 11.58 -17.16
CA GLN A 249 9.32 11.47 -16.50
C GLN A 249 10.50 11.67 -17.46
N GLY A 250 10.26 11.93 -18.75
CA GLY A 250 11.32 12.17 -19.74
C GLY A 250 11.95 10.88 -20.31
N VAL A 251 11.28 9.74 -20.19
CA VAL A 251 11.62 8.49 -20.89
C VAL A 251 10.78 8.44 -22.17
N ASP A 252 11.35 8.94 -23.27
CA ASP A 252 10.67 9.11 -24.56
C ASP A 252 11.08 8.07 -25.61
N LYS A 253 12.15 7.30 -25.36
CA LYS A 253 12.62 6.22 -26.21
C LYS A 253 12.67 4.88 -25.49
N THR A 254 12.31 3.83 -26.22
CA THR A 254 12.52 2.43 -25.84
C THR A 254 13.98 2.03 -26.03
N PRO A 255 14.43 0.89 -25.48
CA PRO A 255 15.79 0.38 -25.72
C PRO A 255 16.13 0.14 -27.20
N ASP A 256 15.14 -0.16 -28.06
CA ASP A 256 15.35 -0.31 -29.51
C ASP A 256 15.35 1.02 -30.29
N GLY A 257 15.11 2.15 -29.60
CA GLY A 257 15.11 3.50 -30.17
C GLY A 257 13.76 3.98 -30.70
N SER A 258 12.72 3.15 -30.65
CA SER A 258 11.35 3.54 -30.95
C SER A 258 10.82 4.55 -29.93
N GLU A 259 9.80 5.32 -30.31
CA GLU A 259 9.10 6.21 -29.36
C GLU A 259 8.35 5.40 -28.31
N VAL A 260 8.34 5.89 -27.06
CA VAL A 260 7.55 5.29 -25.97
C VAL A 260 6.06 5.48 -26.23
N ASN A 261 5.36 4.38 -26.39
CA ASN A 261 3.91 4.31 -26.56
C ASN A 261 3.41 2.93 -26.07
N PRO A 262 2.09 2.68 -26.02
CA PRO A 262 1.57 1.43 -25.49
C PRO A 262 2.08 0.20 -26.25
N ASN A 263 2.16 0.26 -27.58
CA ASN A 263 2.66 -0.86 -28.37
C ASN A 263 4.14 -1.10 -28.15
N SER A 264 4.98 -0.07 -28.17
CA SER A 264 6.43 -0.27 -28.03
C SER A 264 6.81 -0.79 -26.64
N ILE A 265 6.09 -0.41 -25.58
CA ILE A 265 6.22 -1.05 -24.25
C ILE A 265 5.75 -2.50 -24.29
N ASN A 266 4.60 -2.79 -24.88
CA ASN A 266 4.06 -4.15 -25.01
C ASN A 266 5.01 -5.07 -25.79
N SER A 267 5.55 -4.61 -26.92
CA SER A 267 6.53 -5.34 -27.73
C SER A 267 7.80 -5.62 -26.96
N TRP A 268 8.32 -4.67 -26.19
CA TRP A 268 9.49 -4.92 -25.35
C TRP A 268 9.18 -5.97 -24.27
N LEU A 269 8.06 -5.84 -23.55
CA LEU A 269 7.69 -6.81 -22.52
C LEU A 269 7.49 -8.24 -23.08
N GLN A 270 6.95 -8.38 -24.29
CA GLN A 270 6.80 -9.69 -24.94
C GLN A 270 8.14 -10.36 -25.30
N LEU A 271 9.21 -9.57 -25.49
CA LEU A 271 10.55 -10.09 -25.79
C LEU A 271 11.32 -10.52 -24.54
N GLU A 272 10.90 -10.05 -23.37
CA GLU A 272 11.60 -10.27 -22.12
C GLU A 272 10.96 -11.42 -21.33
N GLU A 273 11.76 -12.35 -20.82
CA GLU A 273 11.26 -13.51 -20.07
C GLU A 273 10.49 -13.11 -18.81
N ASP A 274 10.82 -11.96 -18.22
CA ASP A 274 10.15 -11.37 -17.06
C ASP A 274 9.12 -10.29 -17.43
N GLY A 275 8.79 -10.05 -18.70
CA GLY A 275 7.93 -8.92 -19.06
C GLY A 275 6.48 -9.03 -18.58
N TYR A 276 5.91 -10.24 -18.60
CA TYR A 276 4.56 -10.53 -18.12
C TYR A 276 4.53 -11.67 -17.11
N VAL A 277 3.54 -11.64 -16.22
CA VAL A 277 3.27 -12.71 -15.23
C VAL A 277 1.81 -13.15 -15.29
N ASN A 278 1.55 -14.43 -15.03
CA ASN A 278 0.24 -15.05 -14.76
C ASN A 278 -0.98 -14.46 -15.50
N GLY A 279 -1.17 -14.81 -16.78
CA GLY A 279 -2.37 -14.38 -17.54
C GLY A 279 -2.31 -12.90 -17.95
N GLY A 280 -1.13 -12.46 -18.37
CA GLY A 280 -0.89 -11.16 -18.98
C GLY A 280 -0.83 -9.97 -18.05
N HIS A 281 -0.55 -10.16 -16.76
CA HIS A 281 -0.20 -9.05 -15.89
C HIS A 281 1.16 -8.47 -16.26
N VAL A 282 1.21 -7.15 -16.46
CA VAL A 282 2.47 -6.42 -16.63
C VAL A 282 3.34 -6.66 -15.40
N ASN A 283 4.58 -7.10 -15.61
CA ASN A 283 5.57 -7.10 -14.55
C ASN A 283 6.13 -5.68 -14.36
N TRP A 284 5.52 -4.95 -13.43
CA TRP A 284 5.90 -3.58 -13.09
C TRP A 284 7.39 -3.44 -12.71
N TRP A 285 8.00 -4.50 -12.17
CA TRP A 285 9.41 -4.50 -11.75
C TRP A 285 10.37 -4.57 -12.95
N ALA A 286 9.99 -5.25 -14.04
CA ALA A 286 10.80 -5.36 -15.26
C ALA A 286 10.99 -4.01 -15.96
N LEU A 287 9.97 -3.14 -15.89
CA LEU A 287 9.99 -1.82 -16.53
C LEU A 287 11.05 -0.86 -15.97
N ARG A 288 11.63 -1.13 -14.79
CA ARG A 288 12.79 -0.37 -14.31
C ARG A 288 14.02 -0.62 -15.19
N ARG A 289 14.25 -1.89 -15.56
CA ARG A 289 15.30 -2.28 -16.51
C ARG A 289 15.09 -1.68 -17.88
N PHE A 290 13.84 -1.60 -18.36
CA PHE A 290 13.51 -0.86 -19.58
C PHE A 290 14.06 0.57 -19.53
N THR A 291 13.78 1.33 -18.47
CA THR A 291 14.25 2.72 -18.36
C THR A 291 15.77 2.83 -18.24
N ARG A 292 16.43 1.87 -17.56
CA ARG A 292 17.90 1.81 -17.50
C ARG A 292 18.52 1.53 -18.86
N LEU A 293 17.97 0.58 -19.62
CA LEU A 293 18.46 0.25 -20.96
C LEU A 293 18.30 1.44 -21.91
N ALA A 294 17.16 2.15 -21.84
CA ALA A 294 16.96 3.40 -22.56
C ALA A 294 17.94 4.49 -22.12
N HIS A 295 18.18 4.67 -20.82
CA HIS A 295 19.16 5.62 -20.28
C HIS A 295 20.56 5.38 -20.85
N ASN A 296 21.01 4.13 -20.88
CA ASN A 296 22.35 3.78 -21.36
C ASN A 296 22.57 4.16 -22.84
N LEU A 297 21.51 4.24 -23.64
CA LEU A 297 21.57 4.53 -25.07
C LEU A 297 21.25 6.00 -25.38
N TYR A 298 20.34 6.62 -24.62
CA TYR A 298 19.73 7.91 -24.97
C TYR A 298 19.79 8.95 -23.85
N GLY A 299 20.25 8.60 -22.65
CA GLY A 299 20.40 9.51 -21.52
C GLY A 299 19.09 9.91 -20.82
N SER A 300 17.97 9.24 -21.10
CA SER A 300 16.70 9.43 -20.39
C SER A 300 16.82 9.07 -18.91
N PRO A 301 15.96 9.56 -18.00
CA PRO A 301 16.02 9.17 -16.59
C PRO A 301 15.86 7.66 -16.35
N ILE A 302 16.55 7.14 -15.34
CA ILE A 302 16.33 5.79 -14.81
C ILE A 302 15.23 5.89 -13.75
N LEU A 303 14.21 5.05 -13.85
CA LEU A 303 13.09 5.04 -12.90
C LEU A 303 13.14 3.77 -12.04
N ASP A 304 12.97 3.94 -10.72
CA ASP A 304 12.66 2.84 -9.81
C ASP A 304 11.14 2.77 -9.59
N PHE A 305 10.67 1.68 -8.97
CA PHE A 305 9.26 1.36 -8.81
C PHE A 305 8.91 1.04 -7.37
N ARG A 306 7.80 1.59 -6.87
CA ARG A 306 7.15 1.14 -5.64
C ARG A 306 5.66 0.90 -5.86
N LYS A 307 5.15 -0.16 -5.23
CA LYS A 307 3.73 -0.49 -5.18
C LYS A 307 3.22 -0.37 -3.76
N ASN A 308 2.08 0.29 -3.60
CA ASN A 308 1.25 0.17 -2.42
C ASN A 308 -0.04 -0.56 -2.82
N SER A 309 -0.27 -1.74 -2.25
CA SER A 309 -1.46 -2.58 -2.56
C SER A 309 -2.75 -2.08 -1.90
N SER A 310 -2.68 -0.94 -1.21
CA SER A 310 -3.82 -0.19 -0.72
C SER A 310 -3.77 1.23 -1.27
N PHE A 311 -4.94 1.77 -1.63
CA PHE A 311 -5.02 3.18 -1.98
C PHE A 311 -4.81 4.04 -0.74
N ASN A 312 -3.93 5.04 -0.87
CA ASN A 312 -3.60 5.96 0.21
C ASN A 312 -3.51 7.39 -0.33
N THR A 313 -4.54 8.20 -0.06
CA THR A 313 -4.62 9.58 -0.50
C THR A 313 -3.45 10.45 -0.01
N LYS A 314 -2.93 10.21 1.19
CA LYS A 314 -1.80 10.97 1.73
C LYS A 314 -0.53 10.69 0.93
N LEU A 315 -0.31 9.43 0.57
CA LEU A 315 0.83 9.01 -0.24
C LEU A 315 0.73 9.63 -1.65
N LEU A 316 -0.44 9.51 -2.28
CA LEU A 316 -0.68 10.10 -3.61
C LEU A 316 -0.43 11.62 -3.61
N ASN A 317 -0.96 12.34 -2.61
CA ASN A 317 -0.73 13.77 -2.49
C ASN A 317 0.77 14.10 -2.35
N ALA A 318 1.49 13.34 -1.51
CA ALA A 318 2.92 13.54 -1.30
C ALA A 318 3.77 13.28 -2.57
N HIS A 319 3.34 12.36 -3.44
CA HIS A 319 3.98 12.13 -4.74
C HIS A 319 3.67 13.26 -5.73
N LEU A 320 2.41 13.68 -5.83
CA LEU A 320 2.00 14.78 -6.71
C LEU A 320 2.69 16.10 -6.35
N GLU A 321 2.90 16.39 -5.06
CA GLU A 321 3.69 17.54 -4.57
C GLU A 321 5.15 17.53 -5.05
N LYS A 322 5.69 16.34 -5.37
CA LYS A 322 7.04 16.14 -5.89
C LYS A 322 7.08 16.03 -7.42
N ASN A 323 5.99 16.37 -8.11
CA ASN A 323 5.81 16.14 -9.55
C ASN A 323 6.01 14.66 -9.92
N GLN A 324 5.43 13.74 -9.15
CA GLN A 324 5.48 12.31 -9.45
C GLN A 324 4.03 11.82 -9.65
N PRO A 325 3.55 11.72 -10.90
CA PRO A 325 2.23 11.15 -11.16
C PRO A 325 2.25 9.67 -10.81
N ASP A 326 1.18 9.20 -10.19
CA ASP A 326 1.02 7.80 -9.84
C ASP A 326 0.07 7.10 -10.81
N ILE A 327 0.36 5.85 -11.13
CA ILE A 327 -0.63 4.96 -11.73
C ILE A 327 -1.50 4.43 -10.59
N ILE A 328 -2.82 4.50 -10.75
CA ILE A 328 -3.81 4.10 -9.75
C ILE A 328 -4.60 2.92 -10.30
N GLY A 329 -4.64 1.82 -9.54
CA GLY A 329 -5.54 0.72 -9.82
C GLY A 329 -6.94 1.08 -9.35
N VAL A 330 -7.93 0.95 -10.24
CA VAL A 330 -9.35 1.19 -9.99
C VAL A 330 -10.16 -0.06 -10.37
N LYS A 331 -11.48 -0.07 -10.12
CA LYS A 331 -12.35 -1.22 -10.42
C LYS A 331 -11.78 -2.56 -9.89
N GLN A 332 -11.36 -2.59 -8.64
CA GLN A 332 -10.73 -3.76 -8.00
C GLN A 332 -9.50 -4.31 -8.75
N GLY A 333 -8.76 -3.47 -9.47
CA GLY A 333 -7.53 -3.83 -10.17
C GLY A 333 -7.76 -4.19 -11.63
N GLY A 334 -9.01 -4.16 -12.09
CA GLY A 334 -9.37 -4.40 -13.49
C GLY A 334 -9.07 -3.23 -14.43
N HIS A 335 -8.74 -2.04 -13.93
CA HIS A 335 -8.38 -0.89 -14.78
C HIS A 335 -7.31 -0.01 -14.11
N PHE A 336 -6.49 0.65 -14.92
CA PHE A 336 -5.42 1.53 -14.46
C PHE A 336 -5.56 2.92 -15.09
N VAL A 337 -5.36 3.96 -14.27
CA VAL A 337 -5.40 5.37 -14.68
C VAL A 337 -4.19 6.11 -14.10
N VAL A 338 -3.81 7.26 -14.65
CA VAL A 338 -2.70 8.06 -14.12
C VAL A 338 -3.25 9.27 -13.38
N ALA A 339 -2.95 9.41 -12.10
CA ALA A 339 -3.27 10.61 -11.32
C ALA A 339 -2.29 11.73 -11.67
N THR A 340 -2.81 12.88 -12.07
CA THR A 340 -2.04 14.00 -12.61
C THR A 340 -2.09 15.25 -11.73
N GLY A 341 -2.94 15.28 -10.70
CA GLY A 341 -3.00 16.42 -9.78
C GLY A 341 -4.14 16.27 -8.79
N ARG A 342 -4.25 17.22 -7.86
CA ARG A 342 -5.35 17.29 -6.90
C ARG A 342 -6.48 18.17 -7.46
N SER A 343 -7.71 17.70 -7.46
CA SER A 343 -8.87 18.57 -7.77
C SER A 343 -9.53 19.05 -6.46
N ALA A 344 -10.53 19.91 -6.57
CA ALA A 344 -11.28 20.38 -5.39
C ALA A 344 -12.03 19.23 -4.68
N ALA A 345 -12.43 18.20 -5.44
CA ALA A 345 -13.21 17.07 -4.92
C ALA A 345 -12.41 15.77 -4.80
N SER A 346 -11.34 15.59 -5.59
CA SER A 346 -10.57 14.34 -5.67
C SER A 346 -9.20 14.59 -6.31
N HIS A 347 -8.88 13.89 -7.40
CA HIS A 347 -7.65 13.97 -8.16
C HIS A 347 -7.97 14.03 -9.65
N PHE A 348 -7.26 14.88 -10.38
CA PHE A 348 -7.26 14.83 -11.84
C PHE A 348 -6.61 13.53 -12.30
N ILE A 349 -7.17 12.94 -13.37
CA ILE A 349 -6.63 11.72 -13.97
C ILE A 349 -6.52 11.83 -15.49
N ASN A 350 -5.55 11.11 -16.04
CA ASN A 350 -5.56 10.66 -17.42
C ASN A 350 -6.03 9.20 -17.45
N ASP A 351 -7.19 8.98 -18.06
CA ASP A 351 -7.76 7.65 -18.22
C ASP A 351 -7.43 7.09 -19.63
N PRO A 352 -6.82 5.90 -19.77
CA PRO A 352 -6.44 5.35 -21.06
C PRO A 352 -7.64 4.85 -21.91
N ARG A 353 -8.83 4.68 -21.33
CA ARG A 353 -10.00 4.09 -22.02
C ARG A 353 -11.23 4.98 -22.01
N TYR A 354 -11.57 5.52 -20.84
CA TYR A 354 -12.81 6.26 -20.62
C TYR A 354 -12.57 7.77 -20.75
N PRO A 355 -13.62 8.59 -20.93
CA PRO A 355 -13.49 10.05 -20.97
C PRO A 355 -13.40 10.69 -19.57
N PHE A 356 -13.20 9.90 -18.51
CA PHE A 356 -13.11 10.40 -17.15
C PHE A 356 -11.83 11.22 -16.94
N THR A 357 -12.00 12.35 -16.27
CA THR A 357 -10.92 13.30 -15.94
C THR A 357 -10.68 13.44 -14.44
N GLU A 358 -11.53 12.81 -13.61
CA GLU A 358 -11.36 12.79 -12.16
C GLU A 358 -11.46 11.37 -11.59
N LEU A 359 -10.63 11.10 -10.58
CA LEU A 359 -10.60 9.82 -9.87
C LEU A 359 -11.90 9.51 -9.13
N SER A 360 -12.66 10.54 -8.72
CA SER A 360 -14.00 10.45 -8.14
C SER A 360 -15.02 9.73 -9.04
N SER A 361 -14.74 9.59 -10.33
CA SER A 361 -15.51 8.75 -11.26
C SER A 361 -15.45 7.26 -10.91
N TYR A 362 -14.52 6.87 -10.02
CA TYR A 362 -14.33 5.51 -9.55
C TYR A 362 -14.56 5.41 -8.04
N ASN A 363 -15.48 4.53 -7.64
CA ASN A 363 -15.84 4.37 -6.22
C ASN A 363 -14.79 3.61 -5.39
N SER A 364 -13.79 2.98 -6.01
CA SER A 364 -12.88 2.05 -5.32
C SER A 364 -11.48 1.99 -5.94
N PRO A 365 -10.70 3.09 -5.86
CA PRO A 365 -9.26 3.00 -6.07
C PRO A 365 -8.66 2.04 -5.03
N ASN A 366 -7.74 1.17 -5.44
CA ASN A 366 -7.25 0.06 -4.62
C ASN A 366 -5.74 -0.01 -4.52
N SER A 367 -4.98 0.62 -5.41
CA SER A 367 -3.53 0.53 -5.40
C SER A 367 -2.87 1.78 -5.97
N ILE A 368 -1.62 2.00 -5.57
CA ILE A 368 -0.76 3.08 -6.06
C ILE A 368 0.52 2.45 -6.59
N MET A 369 0.87 2.80 -7.82
CA MET A 369 2.07 2.37 -8.52
C MET A 369 2.86 3.64 -8.89
N ASN A 370 4.02 3.80 -8.26
CA ASN A 370 4.86 4.99 -8.40
C ASN A 370 6.15 4.62 -9.13
N TYR A 371 6.40 5.32 -10.24
CA TYR A 371 7.71 5.36 -10.89
C TYR A 371 8.35 6.71 -10.62
N PHE A 372 9.59 6.70 -10.12
CA PHE A 372 10.31 7.91 -9.72
C PHE A 372 11.77 7.84 -10.13
N PRO A 373 12.40 8.99 -10.47
CA PRO A 373 13.81 9.02 -10.83
C PRO A 373 14.71 8.47 -9.74
N THR A 374 15.66 7.63 -10.13
CA THR A 374 16.75 7.13 -9.29
C THR A 374 18.08 7.26 -10.00
N ASN A 375 19.17 7.28 -9.24
CA ASN A 375 20.53 7.32 -9.78
C ASN A 375 21.27 5.97 -9.67
N THR A 376 20.69 4.95 -9.01
CA THR A 376 21.32 3.64 -8.86
C THR A 376 20.36 2.60 -8.27
N ASN A 377 20.77 1.33 -8.35
CA ASN A 377 20.30 0.17 -7.61
C ASN A 377 18.82 -0.19 -7.79
N LEU A 378 18.56 -1.00 -8.82
CA LEU A 378 17.25 -1.55 -9.15
C LEU A 378 17.03 -2.95 -8.56
N ALA A 379 17.84 -3.34 -7.58
CA ALA A 379 17.73 -4.64 -6.91
C ALA A 379 16.34 -4.85 -6.31
N ALA A 380 15.77 -6.02 -6.57
CA ALA A 380 14.49 -6.43 -6.02
C ALA A 380 14.35 -7.95 -6.04
N LEU A 381 13.41 -8.44 -5.27
CA LEU A 381 12.93 -9.81 -5.30
C LEU A 381 11.42 -9.79 -5.58
N TYR A 382 10.95 -10.53 -6.57
CA TYR A 382 9.54 -10.61 -6.95
C TYR A 382 9.12 -12.06 -7.15
N LEU A 383 8.10 -12.49 -6.41
CA LEU A 383 7.57 -13.85 -6.42
C LEU A 383 6.08 -13.82 -6.73
N THR A 384 5.64 -14.77 -7.54
CA THR A 384 4.22 -15.00 -7.83
C THR A 384 3.88 -16.47 -7.72
N VAL A 385 2.73 -16.81 -7.13
CA VAL A 385 2.26 -18.20 -7.00
C VAL A 385 0.74 -18.29 -7.14
N ASP A 386 0.21 -19.47 -7.43
CA ASP A 386 -1.23 -19.73 -7.52
C ASP A 386 -2.04 -19.17 -6.34
N PRO A 387 -3.30 -18.76 -6.55
CA PRO A 387 -4.05 -17.88 -5.64
C PRO A 387 -4.47 -18.50 -4.31
N LYS A 388 -4.34 -19.82 -4.15
CA LYS A 388 -4.65 -20.52 -2.89
C LYS A 388 -3.41 -20.84 -2.07
N VAL A 389 -2.25 -20.36 -2.51
CA VAL A 389 -0.95 -20.71 -1.97
C VAL A 389 -0.37 -19.47 -1.29
N GLU A 390 0.10 -19.67 -0.08
CA GLU A 390 0.66 -18.64 0.78
C GLU A 390 2.19 -18.74 0.77
N LEU A 391 2.85 -17.60 0.93
CA LEU A 391 4.31 -17.49 0.93
C LEU A 391 4.79 -16.92 2.26
N PHE A 392 5.87 -17.47 2.80
CA PHE A 392 6.55 -16.92 3.96
C PHE A 392 8.06 -16.93 3.77
N LEU A 393 8.64 -15.75 3.56
CA LEU A 393 10.04 -15.54 3.31
C LEU A 393 10.75 -15.10 4.60
N THR A 394 11.86 -15.77 4.91
CA THR A 394 12.73 -15.45 6.04
C THR A 394 14.20 -15.41 5.63
N ASN A 395 15.03 -14.78 6.46
CA ASN A 395 16.48 -14.87 6.34
C ASN A 395 17.14 -14.97 7.73
N GLN A 396 18.46 -15.23 7.74
CA GLN A 396 19.23 -15.39 8.99
C GLN A 396 19.34 -14.10 9.83
N MET A 397 19.01 -12.94 9.27
CA MET A 397 19.06 -11.65 9.95
C MET A 397 17.70 -11.27 10.59
N GLY A 398 16.73 -12.18 10.62
CA GLY A 398 15.45 -11.98 11.28
C GLY A 398 14.37 -11.34 10.41
N LEU A 399 14.59 -11.24 9.08
CA LEU A 399 13.52 -10.85 8.16
C LEU A 399 12.35 -11.84 8.24
N LYS A 400 11.13 -11.29 8.24
CA LYS A 400 9.88 -12.01 7.96
C LYS A 400 9.07 -11.22 6.94
N LEU A 401 8.66 -11.84 5.84
CA LEU A 401 7.77 -11.26 4.83
C LEU A 401 6.79 -12.33 4.32
N GLY A 402 5.50 -12.01 4.30
CA GLY A 402 4.43 -12.94 3.94
C GLY A 402 3.66 -13.48 5.14
N LYS A 403 2.89 -14.56 4.96
CA LYS A 403 1.99 -15.13 5.98
C LYS A 403 2.64 -16.32 6.68
N ASP A 404 2.96 -16.16 7.96
CA ASP A 404 3.61 -17.19 8.77
C ASP A 404 2.63 -18.36 9.03
N PRO A 405 2.95 -19.60 8.59
CA PRO A 405 2.05 -20.74 8.77
C PRO A 405 1.85 -21.13 10.24
N SER A 406 2.74 -20.71 11.14
CA SER A 406 2.67 -21.08 12.56
C SER A 406 1.79 -20.14 13.39
N THR A 407 1.78 -18.85 13.06
CA THR A 407 1.02 -17.82 13.79
C THR A 407 -0.16 -17.27 13.00
N MET A 408 -0.22 -17.56 11.70
CA MET A 408 -1.17 -16.98 10.73
C MET A 408 -1.05 -15.46 10.57
N GLU A 409 0.00 -14.86 11.12
CA GLU A 409 0.27 -13.42 11.03
C GLU A 409 0.89 -13.06 9.67
N ILE A 410 0.50 -11.90 9.14
CA ILE A 410 1.05 -11.35 7.90
C ILE A 410 2.11 -10.29 8.24
N PHE A 411 3.33 -10.49 7.76
CA PHE A 411 4.44 -9.55 7.92
C PHE A 411 4.73 -8.86 6.58
N VAL A 412 4.73 -7.52 6.56
CA VAL A 412 5.09 -6.73 5.36
C VAL A 412 6.03 -5.58 5.77
N PRO A 413 7.34 -5.83 5.92
CA PRO A 413 8.28 -4.82 6.39
C PRO A 413 8.62 -3.78 5.34
N GLY A 414 8.73 -2.52 5.78
CA GLY A 414 9.21 -1.42 4.96
C GLY A 414 8.33 -1.17 3.72
N GLU A 415 8.97 -1.08 2.56
CA GLU A 415 8.32 -0.85 1.26
C GLU A 415 8.04 -2.16 0.50
N SER A 416 8.07 -3.30 1.20
CA SER A 416 7.73 -4.60 0.63
C SER A 416 6.23 -4.70 0.35
N ASN A 417 5.85 -5.71 -0.41
CA ASN A 417 4.46 -6.00 -0.71
C ASN A 417 4.15 -7.48 -0.58
N TYR A 418 2.98 -7.81 -0.06
CA TYR A 418 2.45 -9.16 0.01
C TYR A 418 0.93 -9.11 -0.12
N GLY A 419 0.35 -9.93 -0.99
CA GLY A 419 -1.10 -9.98 -1.12
C GLY A 419 -1.59 -10.69 -2.36
N PHE A 420 -2.90 -10.90 -2.39
CA PHE A 420 -3.59 -11.41 -3.55
C PHE A 420 -3.73 -10.33 -4.63
N VAL A 421 -3.34 -10.67 -5.85
CA VAL A 421 -3.55 -9.87 -7.05
C VAL A 421 -4.72 -10.47 -7.83
N PRO A 422 -5.84 -9.74 -7.99
CA PRO A 422 -6.97 -10.19 -8.80
C PRO A 422 -6.59 -10.23 -10.28
N PRO A 423 -7.29 -11.03 -11.10
CA PRO A 423 -7.04 -11.05 -12.55
C PRO A 423 -7.34 -9.69 -13.18
N ILE A 424 -6.70 -9.40 -14.32
CA ILE A 424 -7.09 -8.25 -15.14
C ILE A 424 -8.51 -8.49 -15.64
N LEU A 425 -9.32 -7.43 -15.67
CA LEU A 425 -10.67 -7.46 -16.23
C LEU A 425 -10.71 -6.61 -17.50
N ASP A 426 -11.37 -7.11 -18.55
CA ASP A 426 -11.69 -6.28 -19.72
C ASP A 426 -12.90 -5.35 -19.47
N GLU A 427 -13.34 -4.62 -20.50
CA GLU A 427 -14.51 -3.75 -20.42
C GLU A 427 -15.83 -4.48 -20.13
N SER A 428 -15.90 -5.78 -20.42
CA SER A 428 -17.05 -6.65 -20.16
C SER A 428 -16.93 -7.37 -18.80
N ASN A 429 -15.93 -7.02 -17.99
CA ASN A 429 -15.54 -7.69 -16.75
C ASN A 429 -15.17 -9.18 -16.93
N GLN A 430 -14.72 -9.57 -18.12
CA GLN A 430 -14.13 -10.89 -18.36
C GLN A 430 -12.72 -10.91 -17.75
N PRO A 431 -12.38 -11.91 -16.92
CA PRO A 431 -11.06 -12.02 -16.33
C PRO A 431 -10.03 -12.61 -17.30
N SER A 432 -8.77 -12.18 -17.21
CA SER A 432 -7.65 -12.72 -17.97
C SER A 432 -7.17 -14.11 -17.50
N GLY A 433 -7.75 -14.63 -16.41
CA GLY A 433 -7.40 -15.91 -15.81
C GLY A 433 -7.73 -15.94 -14.33
N PRO A 434 -7.15 -16.88 -13.55
CA PRO A 434 -7.13 -16.78 -12.11
C PRO A 434 -6.22 -15.61 -11.67
N GLY A 435 -6.53 -15.01 -10.51
CA GLY A 435 -5.56 -14.16 -9.82
C GLY A 435 -4.39 -14.99 -9.27
N PHE A 436 -3.47 -14.33 -8.56
CA PHE A 436 -2.30 -14.97 -7.98
C PHE A 436 -1.89 -14.30 -6.67
N GLN A 437 -1.16 -15.01 -5.82
CA GLN A 437 -0.52 -14.42 -4.65
C GLN A 437 0.84 -13.85 -5.06
N GLU A 438 1.16 -12.65 -4.61
CA GLU A 438 2.46 -12.02 -4.85
C GLU A 438 3.21 -11.71 -3.56
N LEU A 439 4.54 -11.70 -3.68
CA LEU A 439 5.46 -11.22 -2.67
C LEU A 439 6.56 -10.41 -3.38
N ALA A 440 6.76 -9.16 -2.99
CA ALA A 440 7.77 -8.30 -3.57
C ALA A 440 8.58 -7.59 -2.48
N MET A 441 9.89 -7.46 -2.69
CA MET A 441 10.80 -6.77 -1.79
C MET A 441 11.77 -5.91 -2.58
N PRO A 442 11.76 -4.57 -2.44
CA PRO A 442 12.81 -3.72 -2.97
C PRO A 442 14.07 -3.84 -2.11
N LEU A 443 15.24 -3.71 -2.75
CA LEU A 443 16.56 -3.67 -2.09
C LEU A 443 16.81 -4.81 -1.06
N PRO A 444 16.49 -6.07 -1.38
CA PRO A 444 16.79 -7.21 -0.50
C PRO A 444 18.28 -7.26 -0.16
N ILE A 445 18.59 -7.50 1.11
CA ILE A 445 19.97 -7.57 1.59
C ILE A 445 20.69 -8.80 1.02
N ASN A 446 22.02 -8.72 0.90
CA ASN A 446 22.82 -9.88 0.50
C ASN A 446 22.81 -10.93 1.62
N ALA A 447 22.09 -12.03 1.43
CA ALA A 447 21.92 -13.08 2.44
C ALA A 447 21.39 -14.38 1.81
N SER A 448 21.40 -15.45 2.59
CA SER A 448 20.62 -16.67 2.30
C SER A 448 19.19 -16.49 2.81
N TYR A 449 18.24 -16.90 1.97
CA TYR A 449 16.81 -16.80 2.19
C TYR A 449 16.17 -18.20 2.21
N SER A 450 15.12 -18.30 3.01
CA SER A 450 14.31 -19.50 3.17
C SER A 450 12.84 -19.12 2.94
N LEU A 451 12.24 -19.72 1.91
CA LEU A 451 10.86 -19.51 1.51
C LEU A 451 10.04 -20.75 1.86
N VAL A 452 9.03 -20.58 2.69
CA VAL A 452 8.00 -21.58 2.96
C VAL A 452 6.81 -21.32 2.03
N ILE A 453 6.37 -22.38 1.35
CA ILE A 453 5.18 -22.40 0.49
C ILE A 453 4.17 -23.34 1.15
N TRP A 454 2.95 -22.89 1.36
CA TRP A 454 1.93 -23.67 2.06
C TRP A 454 0.51 -23.24 1.65
N SER A 455 -0.52 -23.96 2.08
CA SER A 455 -1.91 -23.67 1.73
C SER A 455 -2.87 -24.29 2.74
N ASP A 456 -3.95 -23.60 3.10
CA ASP A 456 -5.04 -24.11 3.97
C ASP A 456 -5.85 -25.25 3.30
N SER A 457 -5.57 -25.55 2.02
CA SER A 457 -6.26 -26.58 1.24
C SER A 457 -5.29 -27.31 0.32
N LEU A 458 -5.67 -28.51 -0.14
CA LEU A 458 -4.89 -29.26 -1.13
C LEU A 458 -4.79 -28.47 -2.45
N SER A 459 -3.63 -27.90 -2.71
CA SER A 459 -3.41 -26.97 -3.81
C SER A 459 -2.14 -27.32 -4.59
N PRO A 460 -2.23 -27.63 -5.90
CA PRO A 460 -1.08 -27.60 -6.77
C PRO A 460 -0.60 -26.15 -6.93
N TYR A 461 0.70 -25.95 -7.11
CA TYR A 461 1.27 -24.63 -7.29
C TYR A 461 2.34 -24.60 -8.37
N LYS A 462 2.50 -23.42 -8.98
CA LYS A 462 3.58 -22.96 -9.82
C LYS A 462 4.06 -21.63 -9.25
N LEU A 463 5.21 -21.65 -8.59
CA LEU A 463 5.90 -20.46 -8.10
C LEU A 463 6.87 -19.98 -9.18
N THR A 464 6.83 -18.68 -9.51
CA THR A 464 7.89 -18.00 -10.24
C THR A 464 8.65 -17.11 -9.26
N LEU A 465 9.96 -17.32 -9.16
CA LEU A 465 10.89 -16.50 -8.38
C LEU A 465 11.72 -15.68 -9.35
N ILE A 466 11.67 -14.35 -9.21
CA ILE A 466 12.44 -13.39 -10.00
C ILE A 466 13.34 -12.58 -9.06
N GLY A 467 14.64 -12.73 -9.22
CA GLY A 467 15.65 -11.90 -8.55
C GLY A 467 16.22 -10.89 -9.51
N TYR A 468 16.12 -9.61 -9.19
CA TYR A 468 16.75 -8.54 -9.96
C TYR A 468 18.04 -8.11 -9.30
N ASP A 469 19.15 -8.04 -10.03
CA ASP A 469 20.39 -7.48 -9.52
C ASP A 469 20.33 -5.94 -9.38
N ARG A 470 21.43 -5.29 -8.98
CA ARG A 470 21.49 -3.82 -8.86
C ARG A 470 21.25 -3.05 -10.17
N ASN A 471 21.39 -3.70 -11.32
CA ASN A 471 21.08 -3.14 -12.63
C ASN A 471 19.64 -3.45 -13.03
N GLY A 472 18.91 -4.24 -12.25
CA GLY A 472 17.57 -4.67 -12.60
C GLY A 472 17.58 -5.82 -13.60
N ASP A 473 18.71 -6.49 -13.80
CA ASP A 473 18.80 -7.65 -14.68
C ASP A 473 18.20 -8.88 -13.96
N PRO A 474 17.25 -9.59 -14.58
CA PRO A 474 16.50 -10.65 -13.92
C PRO A 474 17.22 -11.99 -13.96
N PHE A 475 17.07 -12.75 -12.88
CA PHE A 475 17.16 -14.20 -12.88
C PHE A 475 15.83 -14.79 -12.49
N MET A 476 15.37 -15.73 -13.31
CA MET A 476 14.09 -16.38 -13.11
C MET A 476 14.27 -17.86 -12.81
N ARG A 477 13.48 -18.36 -11.87
CA ARG A 477 13.33 -19.78 -11.63
C ARG A 477 11.90 -20.14 -11.28
N THR A 478 11.40 -21.21 -11.89
CA THR A 478 10.08 -21.74 -11.60
C THR A 478 10.17 -23.01 -10.76
N PHE A 479 9.26 -23.15 -9.82
CA PHE A 479 9.06 -24.36 -9.02
C PHE A 479 7.61 -24.79 -9.10
N GLU A 480 7.38 -26.09 -9.25
CA GLU A 480 6.05 -26.69 -9.26
C GLU A 480 5.95 -27.74 -8.16
N GLY A 481 4.77 -27.89 -7.56
CA GLY A 481 4.53 -28.86 -6.51
C GLY A 481 3.08 -28.92 -6.05
N ILE A 482 2.86 -29.58 -4.90
CA ILE A 482 1.57 -29.67 -4.25
C ILE A 482 1.78 -29.36 -2.76
N VAL A 483 0.92 -28.53 -2.18
CA VAL A 483 0.94 -28.20 -0.74
C VAL A 483 -0.45 -28.36 -0.13
N ASP A 484 -0.49 -28.56 1.17
CA ASP A 484 -1.66 -28.51 2.04
C ASP A 484 -1.28 -27.98 3.42
N ASP A 485 -2.22 -27.99 4.38
CA ASP A 485 -2.07 -27.47 5.74
C ASP A 485 -1.03 -28.25 6.57
N GLY A 486 -0.69 -29.49 6.17
CA GLY A 486 0.26 -30.35 6.88
C GLY A 486 1.62 -30.50 6.22
N SER A 487 1.76 -30.08 4.96
CA SER A 487 2.91 -30.43 4.10
C SER A 487 3.48 -29.20 3.39
N PRO A 488 4.07 -28.23 4.12
CA PRO A 488 4.70 -27.08 3.50
C PRO A 488 5.91 -27.51 2.65
N THR A 489 6.15 -26.79 1.55
CA THR A 489 7.39 -26.91 0.77
C THR A 489 8.37 -25.83 1.20
N LEU A 490 9.65 -26.18 1.31
CA LEU A 490 10.74 -25.26 1.59
C LEU A 490 11.60 -25.03 0.34
N ILE A 491 11.91 -23.77 0.05
CA ILE A 491 12.88 -23.38 -0.99
C ILE A 491 13.96 -22.51 -0.34
N ASN A 492 15.22 -22.90 -0.54
CA ASN A 492 16.37 -22.10 -0.10
C ASN A 492 17.04 -21.46 -1.32
N PHE A 493 17.47 -20.21 -1.17
CA PHE A 493 18.24 -19.51 -2.20
C PHE A 493 19.15 -18.46 -1.59
N ASP A 494 20.22 -18.11 -2.29
CA ASP A 494 21.07 -16.98 -1.94
C ASP A 494 20.69 -15.77 -2.78
N TYR A 495 20.74 -14.58 -2.20
CA TYR A 495 20.52 -13.33 -2.92
C TYR A 495 21.75 -12.42 -2.82
N SER A 496 22.10 -11.77 -3.94
CA SER A 496 23.15 -10.76 -4.00
C SER A 496 22.80 -9.65 -4.97
N GLN A 497 22.78 -8.41 -4.49
CA GLN A 497 22.57 -7.22 -5.34
C GLN A 497 23.72 -6.99 -6.34
N THR A 498 24.94 -7.44 -6.00
CA THR A 498 26.15 -7.13 -6.77
C THR A 498 26.54 -8.21 -7.76
N ASP A 499 25.95 -9.39 -7.62
CA ASP A 499 26.19 -10.49 -8.53
C ASP A 499 25.22 -10.38 -9.71
N PRO A 500 25.67 -10.57 -10.97
CA PRO A 500 24.85 -10.35 -12.17
C PRO A 500 23.61 -11.24 -12.28
N VAL A 501 23.42 -12.17 -11.36
CA VAL A 501 22.29 -13.10 -11.36
C VAL A 501 21.24 -12.69 -10.31
N GLY A 502 21.52 -11.84 -9.33
CA GLY A 502 20.55 -11.46 -8.28
C GLY A 502 20.21 -12.59 -7.29
N VAL A 503 19.84 -13.78 -7.78
CA VAL A 503 19.52 -14.99 -7.02
C VAL A 503 20.42 -16.16 -7.46
N LYS A 504 20.84 -16.98 -6.50
CA LYS A 504 21.66 -18.18 -6.73
C LYS A 504 21.18 -19.35 -5.91
N ASN A 505 21.60 -20.55 -6.32
CA ASN A 505 21.40 -21.79 -5.58
C ASN A 505 19.95 -22.04 -5.17
N ALA A 506 18.98 -21.49 -5.93
CA ALA A 506 17.57 -21.58 -5.58
C ALA A 506 17.09 -23.03 -5.74
N VAL A 507 16.87 -23.75 -4.65
CA VAL A 507 16.54 -25.18 -4.68
C VAL A 507 15.36 -25.50 -3.78
N LYS A 508 14.46 -26.37 -4.27
CA LYS A 508 13.45 -27.01 -3.44
C LYS A 508 14.17 -27.97 -2.49
N VAL A 509 13.89 -27.88 -1.20
CA VAL A 509 14.42 -28.83 -0.22
C VAL A 509 13.58 -30.10 -0.29
N VAL A 510 14.20 -31.18 -0.78
CA VAL A 510 13.55 -32.49 -0.91
C VAL A 510 14.21 -33.48 0.02
N THR A 511 13.37 -34.19 0.78
CA THR A 511 13.72 -35.35 1.60
C THR A 511 12.91 -36.56 1.13
N TYR A 512 13.29 -37.76 1.57
CA TYR A 512 12.49 -38.96 1.30
C TYR A 512 11.05 -38.83 1.82
N GLU A 513 10.84 -38.12 2.94
CA GLU A 513 9.49 -37.91 3.47
C GLU A 513 8.69 -36.90 2.65
N THR A 514 9.28 -35.78 2.24
CA THR A 514 8.57 -34.82 1.37
C THR A 514 8.23 -35.44 0.02
N PHE A 515 9.10 -36.29 -0.54
CA PHE A 515 8.80 -37.01 -1.78
C PHE A 515 7.63 -38.02 -1.59
N ARG A 516 7.60 -38.76 -0.47
CA ARG A 516 6.43 -39.59 -0.15
C ARG A 516 5.16 -38.76 0.04
N ASN A 517 5.26 -37.58 0.65
CA ASN A 517 4.13 -36.67 0.79
C ASN A 517 3.62 -36.19 -0.58
N ASP A 518 4.51 -35.79 -1.49
CA ASP A 518 4.12 -35.41 -2.85
C ASP A 518 3.39 -36.55 -3.57
N ILE A 519 3.80 -37.81 -3.37
CA ILE A 519 3.07 -38.98 -3.88
C ILE A 519 1.67 -39.12 -3.25
N ARG A 520 1.55 -38.91 -1.93
CA ARG A 520 0.26 -38.96 -1.23
C ARG A 520 -0.68 -37.85 -1.71
N LEU A 521 -0.20 -36.62 -1.80
CA LEU A 521 -0.97 -35.46 -2.24
C LEU A 521 -1.38 -35.58 -3.72
N ALA A 522 -0.48 -36.08 -4.58
CA ALA A 522 -0.80 -36.36 -5.98
C ALA A 522 -1.91 -37.41 -6.12
N TYR A 523 -1.94 -38.43 -5.25
CA TYR A 523 -3.06 -39.38 -5.22
C TYR A 523 -4.36 -38.70 -4.79
N SER A 524 -4.33 -37.86 -3.74
CA SER A 524 -5.51 -37.10 -3.29
C SER A 524 -6.06 -36.14 -4.36
N LEU A 525 -5.20 -35.61 -5.24
CA LEU A 525 -5.58 -34.81 -6.41
C LEU A 525 -6.08 -35.64 -7.60
N GLY A 526 -6.05 -36.97 -7.52
CA GLY A 526 -6.38 -37.86 -8.64
C GLY A 526 -5.31 -37.91 -9.74
N TRP A 527 -4.10 -37.40 -9.49
CA TRP A 527 -2.96 -37.48 -10.42
C TRP A 527 -2.34 -38.88 -10.47
N ILE A 528 -2.72 -39.75 -9.54
CA ILE A 528 -2.38 -41.17 -9.50
C ILE A 528 -3.70 -41.95 -9.53
N ASN A 529 -3.84 -42.87 -10.48
CA ASN A 529 -5.13 -43.47 -10.80
C ASN A 529 -5.61 -44.56 -9.81
N SER A 530 -4.73 -45.06 -8.93
CA SER A 530 -5.09 -46.12 -7.99
C SER A 530 -4.23 -46.11 -6.73
N GLN A 531 -4.82 -46.57 -5.64
CA GLN A 531 -4.15 -46.75 -4.36
C GLN A 531 -2.93 -47.67 -4.49
N THR A 532 -3.05 -48.75 -5.28
CA THR A 532 -1.94 -49.68 -5.52
C THR A 532 -0.75 -48.99 -6.19
N THR A 533 -0.98 -48.11 -7.17
CA THR A 533 0.11 -47.34 -7.81
C THR A 533 0.79 -46.42 -6.80
N ARG A 534 0.02 -45.71 -5.97
CA ARG A 534 0.53 -44.85 -4.90
C ARG A 534 1.41 -45.65 -3.92
N ASP A 535 0.90 -46.77 -3.43
CA ASP A 535 1.60 -47.59 -2.42
C ASP A 535 2.88 -48.22 -2.99
N GLN A 536 2.88 -48.60 -4.27
CA GLN A 536 4.07 -49.07 -4.98
C GLN A 536 5.14 -47.99 -5.12
N LEU A 537 4.75 -46.76 -5.43
CA LEU A 537 5.67 -45.61 -5.49
C LEU A 537 6.27 -45.31 -4.11
N ILE A 538 5.44 -45.20 -3.07
CA ILE A 538 5.90 -44.96 -1.69
C ILE A 538 6.87 -46.05 -1.24
N HIS A 539 6.53 -47.33 -1.49
CA HIS A 539 7.40 -48.44 -1.12
C HIS A 539 8.77 -48.35 -1.80
N ARG A 540 8.83 -47.99 -3.08
CA ARG A 540 10.10 -47.83 -3.80
C ARG A 540 10.94 -46.67 -3.27
N VAL A 541 10.31 -45.55 -2.90
CA VAL A 541 11.01 -44.44 -2.22
C VAL A 541 11.59 -44.90 -0.87
N SER A 542 10.85 -45.69 -0.09
CA SER A 542 11.35 -46.26 1.17
C SER A 542 12.49 -47.26 0.98
N LEU A 543 12.48 -48.04 -0.11
CA LEU A 543 13.61 -48.92 -0.46
C LEU A 543 14.86 -48.13 -0.83
N LEU A 544 14.69 -47.02 -1.57
CA LEU A 544 15.78 -46.12 -1.91
C LEU A 544 16.40 -45.50 -0.65
N GLU A 545 15.57 -44.92 0.23
CA GLU A 545 16.00 -44.34 1.51
C GLU A 545 16.80 -45.34 2.36
N LYS A 546 16.29 -46.56 2.50
CA LYS A 546 16.96 -47.61 3.27
C LYS A 546 18.34 -47.96 2.72
N LYS A 547 18.53 -47.87 1.40
CA LYS A 547 19.80 -48.22 0.75
C LYS A 547 20.78 -47.08 0.73
N ASP A 548 20.31 -45.88 0.48
CA ASP A 548 21.10 -44.67 0.55
C ASP A 548 21.70 -44.45 1.95
N THR A 549 20.87 -44.57 2.98
CA THR A 549 21.31 -44.47 4.40
C THR A 549 22.26 -45.58 4.86
N SER A 550 22.40 -46.67 4.09
CA SER A 550 23.31 -47.78 4.39
C SER A 550 24.74 -47.60 3.83
N ASN A 551 25.07 -46.43 3.23
CA ASN A 551 26.38 -46.11 2.61
C ASN A 551 26.84 -47.14 1.56
N SER A 552 25.91 -47.65 0.74
CA SER A 552 26.24 -48.50 -0.40
C SER A 552 25.97 -47.76 -1.71
N ASP A 553 26.96 -47.01 -2.21
CA ASP A 553 26.81 -46.07 -3.34
C ASP A 553 26.32 -46.72 -4.64
N LYS A 554 26.85 -47.90 -5.01
CA LYS A 554 26.43 -48.59 -6.24
C LYS A 554 24.99 -49.12 -6.17
N PRO A 555 24.57 -49.79 -5.07
CA PRO A 555 23.18 -50.21 -4.93
C PRO A 555 22.14 -49.09 -4.87
N SER A 556 22.43 -47.94 -4.27
CA SER A 556 21.45 -46.84 -4.18
C SER A 556 21.20 -46.19 -5.54
N GLN A 557 22.25 -45.96 -6.35
CA GLN A 557 22.12 -45.43 -7.71
C GLN A 557 21.27 -46.34 -8.61
N VAL A 558 21.49 -47.66 -8.58
CA VAL A 558 20.69 -48.62 -9.35
C VAL A 558 19.21 -48.59 -8.94
N ILE A 559 18.91 -48.41 -7.64
CA ILE A 559 17.52 -48.31 -7.17
C ILE A 559 16.89 -46.98 -7.62
N GLY A 560 17.66 -45.89 -7.59
CA GLY A 560 17.26 -44.59 -8.12
C GLY A 560 16.86 -44.68 -9.60
N ASP A 561 17.73 -45.27 -10.43
CA ASP A 561 17.45 -45.50 -11.85
C ASP A 561 16.20 -46.35 -12.08
N HIS A 562 16.04 -47.44 -11.32
CA HIS A 562 14.83 -48.25 -11.39
C HIS A 562 13.56 -47.49 -10.98
N LEU A 563 13.64 -46.58 -10.01
CA LEU A 563 12.51 -45.73 -9.63
C LEU A 563 12.19 -44.72 -10.73
N ARG A 564 13.19 -44.07 -11.32
CA ARG A 564 13.04 -43.18 -12.50
C ARG A 564 12.35 -43.88 -13.66
N ASP A 565 12.82 -45.07 -14.02
CA ASP A 565 12.24 -45.87 -15.10
C ASP A 565 10.79 -46.26 -14.78
N TYR A 566 10.53 -46.64 -13.53
CA TYR A 566 9.20 -46.98 -13.08
C TYR A 566 8.23 -45.80 -13.14
N ILE A 567 8.64 -44.61 -12.68
CA ILE A 567 7.85 -43.38 -12.81
C ILE A 567 7.52 -43.10 -14.29
N SER A 568 8.53 -43.18 -15.16
CA SER A 568 8.38 -42.96 -16.60
C SER A 568 7.43 -43.98 -17.25
N GLN A 569 7.50 -45.25 -16.82
CA GLN A 569 6.60 -46.31 -17.28
C GLN A 569 5.17 -46.06 -16.83
N LEU A 570 4.95 -45.68 -15.57
CA LEU A 570 3.62 -45.36 -15.04
C LEU A 570 2.97 -44.21 -15.82
N ASN A 571 3.74 -43.18 -16.18
CA ASN A 571 3.24 -42.08 -17.00
C ASN A 571 2.81 -42.57 -18.39
N LYS A 572 3.67 -43.33 -19.09
CA LYS A 572 3.32 -43.92 -20.40
C LYS A 572 2.08 -44.80 -20.37
N GLN A 573 1.80 -45.44 -19.23
CA GLN A 573 0.62 -46.28 -19.01
C GLN A 573 -0.61 -45.49 -18.52
N ASN A 574 -0.54 -44.16 -18.45
CA ASN A 574 -1.56 -43.29 -17.86
C ASN A 574 -1.96 -43.69 -16.42
N ARG A 575 -1.04 -44.31 -15.68
CA ARG A 575 -1.23 -44.62 -14.26
C ARG A 575 -0.96 -43.44 -13.34
N ILE A 576 -0.11 -42.54 -13.82
CA ILE A 576 0.11 -41.20 -13.27
C ILE A 576 0.01 -40.19 -14.41
N ASN A 577 -0.39 -38.96 -14.14
CA ASN A 577 -0.42 -37.92 -15.15
C ASN A 577 0.97 -37.27 -15.37
N ASN A 578 1.06 -36.41 -16.39
CA ASN A 578 2.32 -35.71 -16.71
C ASN A 578 2.82 -34.80 -15.58
N ARG A 579 1.93 -34.21 -14.77
CA ARG A 579 2.30 -33.30 -13.68
C ARG A 579 2.98 -34.05 -12.53
N SER A 580 2.35 -35.14 -12.04
CA SER A 580 2.94 -35.98 -11.00
C SER A 580 4.24 -36.64 -11.47
N SER A 581 4.30 -37.11 -12.72
CA SER A 581 5.54 -37.65 -13.28
C SER A 581 6.69 -36.65 -13.27
N LYS A 582 6.45 -35.39 -13.67
CA LYS A 582 7.49 -34.33 -13.65
C LYS A 582 7.92 -34.01 -12.22
N LEU A 583 6.96 -33.86 -11.31
CA LEU A 583 7.23 -33.60 -9.89
C LEU A 583 8.11 -34.70 -9.27
N PHE A 584 7.75 -35.97 -9.46
CA PHE A 584 8.49 -37.09 -8.86
C PHE A 584 9.89 -37.26 -9.42
N LEU A 585 10.08 -36.98 -10.72
CA LEU A 585 11.41 -37.00 -11.32
C LEU A 585 12.28 -35.84 -10.81
N ALA A 586 11.70 -34.65 -10.62
CA ALA A 586 12.40 -33.51 -10.05
C ALA A 586 12.84 -33.78 -8.60
N ASP A 587 11.95 -34.36 -7.78
CA ASP A 587 12.27 -34.75 -6.41
C ASP A 587 13.40 -35.80 -6.36
N LEU A 588 13.34 -36.81 -7.23
CA LEU A 588 14.37 -37.84 -7.32
C LEU A 588 15.74 -37.25 -7.69
N THR A 589 15.78 -36.34 -8.65
CA THR A 589 17.01 -35.63 -9.03
C THR A 589 17.55 -34.76 -7.91
N GLN A 590 16.67 -34.11 -7.14
CA GLN A 590 17.09 -33.31 -5.99
C GLN A 590 17.67 -34.15 -4.85
N LEU A 591 17.27 -35.43 -4.75
CA LEU A 591 17.88 -36.41 -3.85
C LEU A 591 19.23 -36.97 -4.36
N GLY A 592 19.68 -36.55 -5.55
CA GLY A 592 20.97 -36.95 -6.13
C GLY A 592 20.94 -38.21 -6.99
N PHE A 593 19.74 -38.63 -7.43
CA PHE A 593 19.55 -39.82 -8.27
C PHE A 593 19.15 -39.48 -9.68
#